data_AF-A0A1M3PTG5-F1
#
_entry.id   AF-A0A1M3PTG5-F1
#
_cell.length_a   1.000
_cell.length_b   1.000
_cell.length_c   1.000
_cell.angle_alpha   90.00
_cell.angle_beta   90.00
_cell.angle_gamma   90.00
#
_symmetry.space_group_name_H-M   'P 1'
#
loop_
_entity.id
_entity.type
_entity.pdbx_description
1 polymer ?
#
loop_
_entity_poly.entity_id
_entity_poly.type
_entity_poly.pdbx_seq_one_letter_code
_entity_poly.pdbx_strand_id
1 'polypeptide(L)'
;MASAPVIFFEPPALADEQDKLRDMLSVIPAKNPEDLKMVAAALKTAGIRHEELYLDWAKPYGRFKAKGLWAKARPDPDAMTEVLERHIFAASRKARFKPQTAAELDPTPMQYRIKGVAPSEGMVVVYGASRDGKSFWCIAAAAAIGEGAQFFGYPTTPAPVLYVGLEGEAGVRGRVLAWERHHGRAMPDAVRFSLQPFRLTDQQDVSDLADICPPGCVVIIDTLNRAAPGLDENSSKDMGGVIEGAKTLQRKIAGLVILVAHSGKDSTKGLRGHSSLFAALDAAILVSRDGDARRWKLDKAKDGKDGEEHGFRLKVVDLGTDADGDPVTSCVIEPDSGATQQFTRPLRGNRQLAFTALENAARSHGILNEHGEFIGVTFADWYAEFLRISTADNKEAKRKAFARAREDLAADGHIAVDNDIYRFAGLNASATHAVIAAILTGQRTGGGQ
;
A
#
# COMPACT_ATOMS: atom_id res chain seq x y z
N MET A 1 -30.55 -60.63 57.46
CA MET A 1 -30.18 -60.50 56.03
C MET A 1 -31.34 -59.80 55.33
N ALA A 2 -31.20 -58.51 55.04
CA ALA A 2 -32.25 -57.71 54.40
C ALA A 2 -31.93 -57.59 52.90
N SER A 3 -32.87 -57.96 52.03
CA SER A 3 -32.76 -57.88 50.58
C SER A 3 -32.93 -56.43 50.11
N ALA A 4 -32.04 -55.96 49.24
CA ALA A 4 -32.13 -54.65 48.60
C ALA A 4 -33.31 -54.57 47.60
N PRO A 5 -34.00 -53.42 47.48
CA PRO A 5 -35.04 -53.23 46.49
C PRO A 5 -34.43 -52.88 45.12
N VAL A 6 -34.94 -53.53 44.08
CA VAL A 6 -34.68 -53.20 42.68
C VAL A 6 -35.52 -51.97 42.32
N ILE A 7 -34.87 -50.87 41.95
CA ILE A 7 -35.55 -49.66 41.45
C ILE A 7 -35.78 -49.84 39.94
N PHE A 8 -37.05 -49.91 39.53
CA PHE A 8 -37.46 -49.83 38.13
C PHE A 8 -37.46 -48.36 37.68
N PHE A 9 -36.69 -48.05 36.64
CA PHE A 9 -36.84 -46.80 35.88
C PHE A 9 -38.04 -46.96 34.94
N GLU A 10 -39.13 -46.23 35.19
CA GLU A 10 -40.20 -46.07 34.21
C GLU A 10 -39.72 -45.20 33.04
N PRO A 11 -39.92 -45.61 31.78
CA PRO A 11 -39.63 -44.77 30.62
C PRO A 11 -40.53 -43.52 30.62
N PRO A 12 -40.06 -42.36 30.11
CA PRO A 12 -40.84 -41.13 30.08
C PRO A 12 -42.19 -41.35 29.37
N ALA A 13 -43.23 -40.66 29.83
CA ALA A 13 -44.56 -40.75 29.25
C ALA A 13 -44.53 -40.27 27.78
N LEU A 14 -45.22 -40.99 26.89
CA LEU A 14 -45.30 -40.71 25.44
C LEU A 14 -45.66 -39.25 25.08
N ALA A 15 -46.40 -38.55 25.94
CA ALA A 15 -46.76 -37.15 25.75
C ALA A 15 -45.54 -36.22 25.85
N ASP A 16 -44.66 -36.46 26.83
CA ASP A 16 -43.45 -35.65 27.07
C ASP A 16 -42.44 -35.77 25.93
N GLU A 17 -42.42 -36.93 25.27
CA GLU A 17 -41.56 -37.18 24.10
C GLU A 17 -42.07 -36.45 22.85
N GLN A 18 -43.38 -36.46 22.61
CA GLN A 18 -43.97 -35.76 21.46
C GLN A 18 -43.83 -34.23 21.56
N ASP A 19 -43.96 -33.67 22.76
CA ASP A 19 -43.82 -32.22 22.95
C ASP A 19 -42.38 -31.77 22.75
N LYS A 20 -41.38 -32.53 23.22
CA LYS A 20 -39.97 -32.27 22.89
C LYS A 20 -39.69 -32.30 21.39
N LEU A 21 -40.27 -33.27 20.67
CA LEU A 21 -40.13 -33.33 19.21
C LEU A 21 -40.82 -32.16 18.52
N ARG A 22 -41.98 -31.69 19.00
CA ARG A 22 -42.61 -30.47 18.47
C ARG A 22 -41.74 -29.24 18.63
N ASP A 23 -41.12 -29.08 19.79
CA ASP A 23 -40.20 -27.97 20.06
C ASP A 23 -39.00 -27.99 19.11
N MET A 24 -38.41 -29.17 18.90
CA MET A 24 -37.31 -29.35 17.93
C MET A 24 -37.74 -29.06 16.49
N LEU A 25 -38.94 -29.49 16.09
CA LEU A 25 -39.47 -29.24 14.74
C LEU A 25 -39.82 -27.77 14.49
N SER A 26 -40.12 -27.01 15.56
CA SER A 26 -40.50 -25.59 15.45
C SER A 26 -39.40 -24.69 14.85
N VAL A 27 -38.13 -25.08 15.01
CA VAL A 27 -36.97 -24.33 14.47
C VAL A 27 -36.59 -24.73 13.04
N ILE A 28 -37.23 -25.77 12.48
CA ILE A 28 -36.94 -26.28 11.14
C ILE A 28 -38.09 -25.89 10.18
N PRO A 29 -37.85 -25.06 9.14
CA PRO A 29 -38.87 -24.70 8.17
C PRO A 29 -39.21 -25.89 7.24
N ALA A 30 -40.46 -26.35 7.25
CA ALA A 30 -40.95 -27.41 6.38
C ALA A 30 -41.19 -26.95 4.92
N LYS A 31 -40.14 -26.53 4.22
CA LYS A 31 -40.20 -26.04 2.83
C LYS A 31 -39.29 -26.80 1.86
N ASN A 32 -38.21 -27.38 2.37
CA ASN A 32 -37.15 -28.00 1.60
C ASN A 32 -37.29 -29.53 1.60
N PRO A 33 -37.30 -30.22 0.44
CA PRO A 33 -37.39 -31.68 0.37
C PRO A 33 -36.27 -32.43 1.10
N GLU A 34 -35.09 -31.83 1.25
CA GLU A 34 -33.95 -32.42 1.96
C GLU A 34 -34.18 -32.44 3.48
N ASP A 35 -34.54 -31.28 4.06
CA ASP A 35 -34.89 -31.19 5.49
C ASP A 35 -36.07 -32.11 5.83
N LEU A 36 -37.07 -32.19 4.94
CA LEU A 36 -38.20 -33.11 5.11
C LEU A 36 -37.79 -34.59 5.09
N LYS A 37 -36.73 -34.97 4.35
CA LYS A 37 -36.21 -36.35 4.35
C LYS A 37 -35.44 -36.63 5.63
N MET A 38 -34.61 -35.69 6.08
CA MET A 38 -33.81 -35.82 7.30
C MET A 38 -34.72 -35.92 8.53
N VAL A 39 -35.73 -35.06 8.63
CA VAL A 39 -36.73 -35.13 9.71
C VAL A 39 -37.52 -36.45 9.67
N ALA A 40 -37.92 -36.92 8.47
CA ALA A 40 -38.59 -38.21 8.34
C ALA A 40 -37.69 -39.38 8.76
N ALA A 41 -36.40 -39.34 8.42
CA ALA A 41 -35.40 -40.34 8.80
C ALA A 41 -35.19 -40.38 10.31
N ALA A 42 -35.05 -39.20 10.94
CA ALA A 42 -34.91 -39.04 12.38
C ALA A 42 -36.11 -39.57 13.17
N LEU A 43 -37.32 -39.15 12.80
CA LEU A 43 -38.55 -39.55 13.50
C LEU A 43 -38.82 -41.05 13.36
N LYS A 44 -38.37 -41.69 12.27
CA LYS A 44 -38.45 -43.14 12.12
C LYS A 44 -37.50 -43.89 13.05
N THR A 45 -36.39 -43.29 13.46
CA THR A 45 -35.47 -43.85 14.46
C THR A 45 -36.08 -43.89 15.86
N ALA A 46 -36.87 -42.86 16.21
CA ALA A 46 -37.67 -42.82 17.44
C ALA A 46 -38.90 -43.77 17.37
N GLY A 47 -39.31 -44.17 16.16
CA GLY A 47 -40.31 -45.20 15.88
C GLY A 47 -41.39 -44.77 14.89
N ILE A 48 -42.09 -45.73 14.28
CA ILE A 48 -43.11 -45.47 13.24
C ILE A 48 -44.30 -44.63 13.76
N ARG A 49 -44.45 -44.51 15.08
CA ARG A 49 -45.55 -43.81 15.78
C ARG A 49 -45.55 -42.28 15.60
N HIS A 50 -44.54 -41.69 14.95
CA HIS A 50 -44.43 -40.23 14.74
C HIS A 50 -44.84 -39.76 13.33
N GLU A 51 -45.46 -40.60 12.50
CA GLU A 51 -45.90 -40.21 11.15
C GLU A 51 -46.90 -39.05 11.16
N GLU A 52 -47.87 -39.03 12.08
CA GLU A 52 -48.83 -37.94 12.16
C GLU A 52 -48.18 -36.61 12.58
N LEU A 53 -47.24 -36.66 13.53
CA LEU A 53 -46.45 -35.50 13.94
C LEU A 53 -45.66 -34.93 12.75
N TYR A 54 -45.00 -35.80 11.99
CA TYR A 54 -44.28 -35.42 10.78
C TYR A 54 -45.20 -34.77 9.73
N LEU A 55 -46.36 -35.39 9.45
CA LEU A 55 -47.30 -34.90 8.45
C LEU A 55 -47.97 -33.59 8.86
N ASP A 56 -48.15 -33.36 10.16
CA ASP A 56 -48.65 -32.11 10.72
C ASP A 56 -47.64 -30.97 10.55
N TRP A 57 -46.39 -31.22 10.94
CA TRP A 57 -45.28 -30.28 10.72
C TRP A 57 -45.03 -30.00 9.22
N ALA A 58 -45.12 -31.02 8.37
CA ALA A 58 -44.85 -30.91 6.93
C ALA A 58 -46.01 -30.33 6.09
N LYS A 59 -47.10 -29.88 6.72
CA LYS A 59 -48.26 -29.27 6.03
C LYS A 59 -47.87 -28.18 5.01
N PRO A 60 -46.96 -27.22 5.29
CA PRO A 60 -46.59 -26.16 4.35
C PRO A 60 -45.96 -26.66 3.05
N TYR A 61 -45.31 -27.84 3.06
CA TYR A 61 -44.72 -28.46 1.87
C TYR A 61 -45.74 -29.22 1.01
N GLY A 62 -46.86 -29.61 1.60
CA GLY A 62 -47.93 -30.39 0.99
C GLY A 62 -47.95 -31.84 1.47
N ARG A 63 -49.06 -32.22 2.12
CA ARG A 63 -49.25 -33.50 2.81
C ARG A 63 -48.99 -34.74 1.93
N PHE A 64 -49.46 -34.75 0.69
CA PHE A 64 -49.25 -35.87 -0.23
C PHE A 64 -47.77 -36.08 -0.59
N LYS A 65 -47.03 -34.98 -0.82
CA LYS A 65 -45.60 -35.04 -1.12
C LYS A 65 -44.80 -35.47 0.12
N ALA A 66 -45.13 -34.93 1.29
CA ALA A 66 -44.53 -35.30 2.55
C ALA A 66 -44.74 -36.79 2.86
N LYS A 67 -45.95 -37.33 2.64
CA LYS A 67 -46.22 -38.77 2.80
C LYS A 67 -45.35 -39.64 1.89
N GLY A 68 -45.11 -39.20 0.66
CA GLY A 68 -44.18 -39.87 -0.26
C GLY A 68 -42.72 -39.85 0.21
N LEU A 69 -42.29 -38.77 0.86
CA LEU A 69 -40.95 -38.66 1.46
C LEU A 69 -40.82 -39.54 2.71
N TRP A 70 -41.84 -39.54 3.57
CA TRP A 70 -41.93 -40.43 4.72
C TRP A 70 -41.79 -41.89 4.30
N ALA A 71 -42.55 -42.35 3.31
CA ALA A 71 -42.47 -43.74 2.84
C ALA A 71 -41.06 -44.16 2.38
N LYS A 72 -40.30 -43.24 1.79
CA LYS A 72 -38.96 -43.49 1.24
C LYS A 72 -37.82 -43.30 2.24
N ALA A 73 -38.03 -42.55 3.32
CA ALA A 73 -37.02 -42.28 4.32
C ALA A 73 -36.60 -43.57 5.05
N ARG A 74 -35.29 -43.75 5.25
CA ARG A 74 -34.72 -44.81 6.09
C ARG A 74 -34.44 -44.22 7.48
N PRO A 75 -34.58 -45.00 8.57
CA PRO A 75 -34.19 -44.54 9.90
C PRO A 75 -32.73 -44.09 9.91
N ASP A 76 -32.49 -42.92 10.49
CA ASP A 76 -31.15 -42.33 10.68
C ASP A 76 -31.11 -41.65 12.06
N PRO A 77 -30.26 -42.10 13.01
CA PRO A 77 -30.16 -41.51 14.34
C PRO A 77 -29.55 -40.11 14.35
N ASP A 78 -28.70 -39.76 13.39
CA ASP A 78 -27.94 -38.51 13.38
C ASP A 78 -28.67 -37.39 12.63
N ALA A 79 -29.62 -37.75 11.76
CA ALA A 79 -30.33 -36.82 10.89
C ALA A 79 -31.04 -35.66 11.62
N MET A 80 -31.51 -35.85 12.87
CA MET A 80 -32.14 -34.77 13.63
C MET A 80 -31.12 -33.73 14.08
N THR A 81 -29.96 -34.19 14.55
CA THR A 81 -28.87 -33.33 15.00
C THR A 81 -28.33 -32.52 13.83
N GLU A 82 -28.07 -33.17 12.69
CA GLU A 82 -27.54 -32.50 11.49
C GLU A 82 -28.49 -31.42 10.94
N VAL A 83 -29.79 -31.70 10.86
CA VAL A 83 -30.76 -30.72 10.35
C VAL A 83 -30.93 -29.55 11.32
N LEU A 84 -30.89 -29.80 12.62
CA LEU A 84 -30.95 -28.74 13.64
C LEU A 84 -29.69 -27.86 13.61
N GLU A 85 -28.50 -28.46 13.57
CA GLU A 85 -27.23 -27.73 13.46
C GLU A 85 -27.20 -26.83 12.23
N ARG A 86 -27.67 -27.33 11.07
CA ARG A 86 -27.78 -26.56 9.84
C ARG A 86 -28.64 -25.31 9.99
N HIS A 87 -29.82 -25.43 10.62
CA HIS A 87 -30.76 -24.31 10.77
C HIS A 87 -30.37 -23.35 11.89
N ILE A 88 -29.78 -23.84 12.99
CA ILE A 88 -29.21 -22.99 14.05
C ILE A 88 -28.04 -22.18 13.51
N PHE A 89 -27.15 -22.79 12.73
CA PHE A 89 -26.02 -22.10 12.10
C PHE A 89 -26.48 -21.07 11.06
N ALA A 90 -27.51 -21.38 10.27
CA ALA A 90 -28.08 -20.43 9.31
C ALA A 90 -28.78 -19.25 10.01
N ALA A 91 -29.56 -19.50 11.07
CA ALA A 91 -30.28 -18.47 11.82
C ALA A 91 -29.36 -17.52 12.60
N SER A 92 -28.18 -17.99 13.01
CA SER A 92 -27.17 -17.16 13.67
C SER A 92 -26.40 -16.21 12.74
N ARG A 93 -26.54 -16.34 11.41
CA ARG A 93 -25.97 -15.37 10.46
C ARG A 93 -26.76 -14.06 10.50
N LYS A 94 -26.36 -13.15 11.39
CA LYS A 94 -26.80 -11.74 11.35
C LYS A 94 -26.61 -11.20 9.93
N ALA A 95 -27.59 -10.41 9.45
CA ALA A 95 -27.45 -9.66 8.21
C ALA A 95 -26.18 -8.79 8.28
N ARG A 96 -25.13 -9.23 7.58
CA ARG A 96 -23.78 -8.64 7.65
C ARG A 96 -23.74 -7.24 7.05
N PHE A 97 -24.57 -7.00 6.04
CA PHE A 97 -24.57 -5.76 5.27
C PHE A 97 -25.81 -4.95 5.62
N LYS A 98 -25.59 -3.75 6.18
CA LYS A 98 -26.65 -2.77 6.43
C LYS A 98 -26.49 -1.66 5.40
N PRO A 99 -27.39 -1.52 4.41
CA PRO A 99 -27.32 -0.41 3.48
C PRO A 99 -27.55 0.89 4.25
N GLN A 100 -26.76 1.92 3.94
CA GLN A 100 -26.92 3.27 4.47
C GLN A 100 -27.34 4.22 3.36
N THR A 101 -28.17 5.20 3.67
CA THR A 101 -28.46 6.31 2.75
C THR A 101 -27.30 7.31 2.73
N ALA A 102 -27.18 8.14 1.69
CA ALA A 102 -26.13 9.15 1.62
C ALA A 102 -26.14 10.13 2.82
N ALA A 103 -27.32 10.39 3.40
CA ALA A 103 -27.49 11.24 4.57
C ALA A 103 -27.06 10.56 5.89
N GLU A 104 -26.96 9.23 5.90
CA GLU A 104 -26.50 8.43 7.05
C GLU A 104 -24.97 8.19 7.03
N LEU A 105 -24.29 8.61 5.96
CA LEU A 105 -22.83 8.56 5.88
C LEU A 105 -22.26 9.72 6.72
N ASP A 106 -21.77 9.40 7.92
CA ASP A 106 -21.08 10.37 8.77
C ASP A 106 -19.77 10.79 8.09
N PRO A 107 -19.53 12.09 7.82
CA PRO A 107 -18.26 12.57 7.29
C PRO A 107 -17.18 12.50 8.39
N THR A 108 -16.76 11.28 8.74
CA THR A 108 -15.65 11.07 9.67
C THR A 108 -14.38 11.60 9.01
N PRO A 109 -13.70 12.60 9.60
CA PRO A 109 -12.47 13.13 9.03
C PRO A 109 -11.44 12.02 8.89
N MET A 110 -10.72 11.99 7.76
CA MET A 110 -9.65 11.03 7.55
C MET A 110 -8.63 11.13 8.69
N GLN A 111 -8.40 10.01 9.35
CA GLN A 111 -7.39 9.87 10.38
C GLN A 111 -6.07 9.43 9.74
N TYR A 112 -4.94 9.81 10.35
CA TYR A 112 -3.61 9.62 9.79
C TYR A 112 -2.64 9.08 10.84
N ARG A 113 -1.72 8.20 10.44
CA ARG A 113 -0.51 7.86 11.22
C ARG A 113 0.57 8.91 11.03
N ILE A 114 0.71 9.42 9.81
CA ILE A 114 1.54 10.57 9.48
C ILE A 114 0.66 11.53 8.69
N LYS A 115 0.39 12.72 9.24
CA LYS A 115 -0.61 13.64 8.68
C LYS A 115 -0.33 13.92 7.20
N GLY A 116 -1.31 13.65 6.34
CA GLY A 116 -1.19 13.88 4.89
C GLY A 116 -0.32 12.87 4.13
N VAL A 117 0.37 11.95 4.80
CA VAL A 117 1.31 11.00 4.18
C VAL A 117 0.81 9.56 4.30
N ALA A 118 0.37 9.14 5.49
CA ALA A 118 -0.06 7.77 5.76
C ALA A 118 -1.38 7.78 6.55
N PRO A 119 -2.46 7.16 6.03
CA PRO A 119 -3.74 7.09 6.73
C PRO A 119 -3.65 6.20 7.99
N SER A 120 -4.62 6.32 8.89
CA SER A 120 -4.72 5.46 10.09
C SER A 120 -4.94 3.98 9.75
N GLU A 121 -5.69 3.75 8.67
CA GLU A 121 -6.03 2.44 8.13
C GLU A 121 -5.84 2.43 6.62
N GLY A 122 -5.35 1.32 6.08
CA GLY A 122 -5.21 1.13 4.63
C GLY A 122 -3.91 0.44 4.22
N MET A 123 -3.55 0.62 2.95
CA MET A 123 -2.35 0.04 2.37
C MET A 123 -1.46 1.13 1.75
N VAL A 124 -0.21 1.17 2.17
CA VAL A 124 0.80 2.11 1.68
C VAL A 124 2.00 1.34 1.13
N VAL A 125 2.65 1.88 0.12
CA VAL A 125 3.93 1.36 -0.37
C VAL A 125 5.02 2.40 -0.21
N VAL A 126 6.18 1.98 0.27
CA VAL A 126 7.42 2.75 0.22
C VAL A 126 8.32 2.09 -0.81
N TYR A 127 8.62 2.79 -1.90
CA TYR A 127 9.31 2.19 -3.03
C TYR A 127 10.44 3.07 -3.58
N GLY A 128 11.35 2.47 -4.34
CA GLY A 128 12.59 3.13 -4.78
C GLY A 128 13.66 2.14 -5.20
N ALA A 129 14.74 2.61 -5.82
CA ALA A 129 15.84 1.76 -6.25
C ALA A 129 16.56 1.14 -5.04
N SER A 130 17.37 0.12 -5.30
CA SER A 130 18.21 -0.46 -4.25
C SER A 130 19.15 0.62 -3.69
N ARG A 131 19.33 0.65 -2.36
CA ARG A 131 20.18 1.60 -1.62
C ARG A 131 19.70 3.06 -1.57
N ASP A 132 18.48 3.35 -2.01
CA ASP A 132 17.89 4.70 -1.92
C ASP A 132 17.51 5.10 -0.47
N GLY A 133 17.48 4.15 0.46
CA GLY A 133 17.27 4.43 1.89
C GLY A 133 15.89 4.08 2.45
N LYS A 134 15.07 3.31 1.73
CA LYS A 134 13.71 2.91 2.14
C LYS A 134 13.63 2.32 3.55
N SER A 135 14.48 1.34 3.88
CA SER A 135 14.46 0.71 5.22
C SER A 135 14.82 1.71 6.32
N PHE A 136 15.75 2.65 6.07
CA PHE A 136 16.07 3.71 7.03
C PHE A 136 14.91 4.70 7.19
N TRP A 137 14.23 5.04 6.09
CA TRP A 137 13.00 5.82 6.12
C TRP A 137 11.92 5.12 6.96
N CYS A 138 11.71 3.82 6.74
CA CYS A 138 10.70 3.03 7.44
C CYS A 138 11.00 2.90 8.94
N ILE A 139 12.26 2.71 9.34
CA ILE A 139 12.66 2.65 10.76
C ILE A 139 12.41 3.98 11.46
N ALA A 140 12.75 5.10 10.82
CA ALA A 140 12.49 6.41 11.41
C ALA A 140 11.00 6.75 11.46
N ALA A 141 10.23 6.37 10.43
CA ALA A 141 8.77 6.50 10.44
C ALA A 141 8.15 5.63 11.53
N ALA A 142 8.64 4.40 11.73
CA ALA A 142 8.20 3.50 12.80
C ALA A 142 8.43 4.13 14.18
N ALA A 143 9.63 4.68 14.43
CA ALA A 143 9.94 5.36 15.67
C ALA A 143 9.03 6.59 15.90
N ALA A 144 8.88 7.44 14.88
CA ALA A 144 8.04 8.65 14.97
C ALA A 144 6.57 8.30 15.24
N ILE A 145 6.01 7.29 14.56
CA ILE A 145 4.65 6.79 14.82
C ILE A 145 4.56 6.15 16.21
N GLY A 146 5.56 5.40 16.65
CA GLY A 146 5.54 4.73 17.95
C GLY A 146 5.47 5.69 19.12
N GLU A 147 6.03 6.89 18.98
CA GLU A 147 6.10 7.89 20.06
C GLU A 147 5.26 9.14 19.84
N GLY A 148 4.65 9.31 18.66
CA GLY A 148 3.92 10.53 18.29
C GLY A 148 4.81 11.73 17.98
N ALA A 149 6.08 11.51 17.66
CA ALA A 149 7.00 12.58 17.29
C ALA A 149 6.74 13.06 15.85
N GLN A 150 7.09 14.32 15.57
CA GLN A 150 6.99 14.82 14.20
C GLN A 150 7.91 14.04 13.26
N PHE A 151 7.42 13.78 12.05
CA PHE A 151 8.16 13.12 10.99
C PHE A 151 8.30 14.09 9.81
N PHE A 152 9.51 14.62 9.56
CA PHE A 152 9.75 15.65 8.53
C PHE A 152 8.81 16.88 8.65
N GLY A 153 8.48 17.28 9.89
CA GLY A 153 7.54 18.38 10.17
C GLY A 153 6.06 17.98 10.14
N TYR A 154 5.72 16.76 9.72
CA TYR A 154 4.35 16.24 9.79
C TYR A 154 4.04 15.71 11.19
N PRO A 155 2.91 16.12 11.80
CA PRO A 155 2.41 15.49 13.01
C PRO A 155 2.13 14.00 12.78
N THR A 156 2.46 13.17 13.77
CA THR A 156 2.13 11.74 13.78
C THR A 156 1.14 11.43 14.89
N THR A 157 0.33 10.39 14.67
CA THR A 157 -0.59 9.87 15.69
C THR A 157 -0.01 8.58 16.26
N PRO A 158 0.27 8.51 17.58
CA PRO A 158 0.80 7.32 18.24
C PRO A 158 0.06 6.04 17.87
N ALA A 159 0.81 4.97 17.58
CA ALA A 159 0.27 3.63 17.34
C ALA A 159 1.29 2.53 17.64
N PRO A 160 0.86 1.31 17.99
CA PRO A 160 1.73 0.14 17.94
C PRO A 160 2.27 -0.06 16.53
N VAL A 161 3.56 -0.37 16.40
CA VAL A 161 4.22 -0.64 15.11
C VAL A 161 4.90 -2.00 15.16
N LEU A 162 4.61 -2.86 14.19
CA LEU A 162 5.34 -4.10 13.97
C LEU A 162 6.17 -3.99 12.69
N TYR A 163 7.49 -4.04 12.81
CA TYR A 163 8.42 -4.07 11.69
C TYR A 163 8.80 -5.52 11.38
N VAL A 164 8.35 -6.03 10.24
CA VAL A 164 8.67 -7.35 9.71
C VAL A 164 9.86 -7.23 8.77
N GLY A 165 11.05 -7.58 9.27
CA GLY A 165 12.32 -7.49 8.54
C GLY A 165 12.73 -8.82 7.93
N LEU A 166 12.75 -8.89 6.60
CA LEU A 166 12.94 -10.12 5.82
C LEU A 166 14.25 -10.16 5.01
N GLU A 167 15.06 -9.09 5.06
CA GLU A 167 16.35 -9.02 4.36
C GLU A 167 17.57 -9.42 5.22
N GLY A 168 17.35 -9.77 6.49
CA GLY A 168 18.39 -10.29 7.40
C GLY A 168 18.43 -9.58 8.76
N GLU A 169 18.57 -10.37 9.83
CA GLU A 169 18.51 -9.91 11.23
C GLU A 169 19.60 -8.90 11.59
N ALA A 170 20.86 -9.18 11.22
CA ALA A 170 21.99 -8.29 11.50
C ALA A 170 21.79 -6.88 10.91
N GLY A 171 21.20 -6.81 9.70
CA GLY A 171 20.91 -5.55 9.02
C GLY A 171 19.87 -4.72 9.75
N VAL A 172 18.78 -5.32 10.23
CA VAL A 172 17.75 -4.60 11.00
C VAL A 172 18.32 -4.15 12.35
N ARG A 173 19.02 -5.04 13.07
CA ARG A 173 19.59 -4.71 14.38
C ARG A 173 20.60 -3.57 14.29
N GLY A 174 21.48 -3.57 13.29
CA GLY A 174 22.45 -2.48 13.08
C GLY A 174 21.78 -1.13 12.82
N ARG A 175 20.63 -1.10 12.13
CA ARG A 175 19.86 0.14 11.90
C ARG A 175 19.18 0.64 13.16
N VAL A 176 18.62 -0.26 13.97
CA VAL A 176 18.04 0.08 15.28
C VAL A 176 19.12 0.66 16.19
N LEU A 177 20.27 0.00 16.31
CA LEU A 177 21.38 0.49 17.14
C LEU A 177 21.91 1.86 16.66
N ALA A 178 22.01 2.08 15.35
CA ALA A 178 22.39 3.39 14.82
C ALA A 178 21.36 4.47 15.18
N TRP A 179 20.08 4.15 15.07
CA TRP A 179 19.00 5.04 15.47
C TRP A 179 19.10 5.38 16.97
N GLU A 180 19.28 4.38 17.83
CA GLU A 180 19.37 4.56 19.29
C GLU A 180 20.57 5.39 19.70
N ARG A 181 21.76 5.10 19.14
CA ARG A 181 22.99 5.87 19.39
C ARG A 181 22.86 7.30 18.92
N HIS A 182 22.29 7.52 17.74
CA HIS A 182 22.12 8.86 17.19
C HIS A 182 21.19 9.73 18.04
N HIS A 183 20.07 9.16 18.51
CA HIS A 183 19.09 9.88 19.32
C HIS A 183 19.42 9.87 20.83
N GLY A 184 20.46 9.14 21.24
CA GLY A 184 20.88 9.03 22.65
C GLY A 184 19.89 8.33 23.55
N ARG A 185 19.01 7.47 23.00
CA ARG A 185 17.93 6.78 23.73
C ARG A 185 17.49 5.50 23.03
N ALA A 186 16.80 4.62 23.76
CA ALA A 186 16.25 3.38 23.21
C ALA A 186 15.12 3.63 22.20
N MET A 187 14.94 2.70 21.26
CA MET A 187 13.80 2.67 20.35
C MET A 187 12.50 2.59 21.17
N PRO A 188 11.41 3.29 20.78
CA PRO A 188 10.17 3.25 21.55
C PRO A 188 9.61 1.84 21.70
N ASP A 189 9.12 1.49 22.90
CA ASP A 189 8.55 0.15 23.21
C ASP A 189 7.33 -0.21 22.36
N ALA A 190 6.67 0.80 21.78
CA ALA A 190 5.58 0.64 20.83
C ALA A 190 6.04 0.06 19.48
N VAL A 191 7.34 0.10 19.17
CA VAL A 191 7.93 -0.47 17.96
C VAL A 191 8.49 -1.86 18.28
N ARG A 192 7.88 -2.88 17.71
CA ARG A 192 8.31 -4.28 17.80
C ARG A 192 8.85 -4.77 16.47
N PHE A 193 9.71 -5.77 16.51
CA PHE A 193 10.35 -6.35 15.32
C PHE A 193 10.04 -7.84 15.23
N SER A 194 9.74 -8.30 14.02
CA SER A 194 9.65 -9.71 13.64
C SER A 194 10.66 -9.98 12.53
N LEU A 195 11.52 -10.97 12.73
CA LEU A 195 12.60 -11.31 11.80
C LEU A 195 12.46 -12.75 11.27
N GLN A 196 11.38 -13.41 11.66
CA GLN A 196 11.02 -14.73 11.19
C GLN A 196 10.57 -14.67 9.72
N PRO A 197 10.69 -15.77 8.96
CA PRO A 197 10.10 -15.87 7.64
C PRO A 197 8.60 -15.56 7.68
N PHE A 198 8.12 -14.83 6.68
CA PHE A 198 6.71 -14.48 6.55
C PHE A 198 6.33 -14.46 5.08
N ARG A 199 5.18 -15.04 4.75
CA ARG A 199 4.60 -15.05 3.40
C ARG A 199 3.25 -14.34 3.38
N LEU A 200 3.22 -13.20 2.71
CA LEU A 200 2.00 -12.40 2.57
C LEU A 200 0.91 -13.10 1.75
N THR A 201 1.28 -14.09 0.93
CA THR A 201 0.35 -14.91 0.16
C THR A 201 -0.16 -16.15 0.90
N ASP A 202 0.38 -16.45 2.08
CA ASP A 202 -0.08 -17.55 2.92
C ASP A 202 -1.11 -17.04 3.93
N GLN A 203 -2.29 -17.66 3.95
CA GLN A 203 -3.39 -17.21 4.82
C GLN A 203 -3.11 -17.46 6.30
N GLN A 204 -2.37 -18.52 6.62
CA GLN A 204 -2.02 -18.85 7.99
C GLN A 204 -0.99 -17.85 8.51
N ASP A 205 0.09 -17.59 7.76
CA ASP A 205 1.09 -16.58 8.11
C ASP A 205 0.43 -15.21 8.35
N VAL A 206 -0.48 -14.80 7.47
CA VAL A 206 -1.24 -13.54 7.62
C VAL A 206 -2.10 -13.54 8.88
N SER A 207 -2.72 -14.65 9.25
CA SER A 207 -3.50 -14.74 10.48
C SER A 207 -2.61 -14.69 11.72
N ASP A 208 -1.54 -15.49 11.76
CA ASP A 208 -0.63 -15.58 12.89
C ASP A 208 0.07 -14.24 13.15
N LEU A 209 0.48 -13.54 12.09
CA LEU A 209 1.04 -12.19 12.22
C LEU A 209 0.00 -11.18 12.72
N ALA A 210 -1.26 -11.30 12.30
CA ALA A 210 -2.32 -10.41 12.77
C ALA A 210 -2.65 -10.65 14.25
N ASP A 211 -2.60 -11.90 14.71
CA ASP A 211 -2.96 -12.27 16.09
C ASP A 211 -1.98 -11.71 17.13
N ILE A 212 -0.74 -11.41 16.74
CA ILE A 212 0.24 -10.73 17.59
C ILE A 212 0.17 -9.20 17.51
N CYS A 213 -0.68 -8.64 16.64
CA CYS A 213 -0.82 -7.20 16.45
C CYS A 213 -2.03 -6.65 17.22
N PRO A 214 -1.87 -5.60 18.06
CA PRO A 214 -3.01 -4.91 18.64
C PRO A 214 -3.89 -4.22 17.57
N PRO A 215 -5.17 -3.95 17.85
CA PRO A 215 -6.01 -3.15 16.95
C PRO A 215 -5.40 -1.77 16.68
N GLY A 216 -5.44 -1.32 15.42
CA GLY A 216 -4.84 -0.07 14.97
C GLY A 216 -3.34 -0.15 14.68
N CYS A 217 -2.71 -1.33 14.75
CA CYS A 217 -1.28 -1.51 14.51
C CYS A 217 -0.85 -1.05 13.11
N VAL A 218 0.37 -0.54 13.01
CA VAL A 218 1.07 -0.31 11.74
C VAL A 218 2.02 -1.47 11.49
N VAL A 219 1.78 -2.27 10.46
CA VAL A 219 2.67 -3.37 10.07
C VAL A 219 3.50 -2.94 8.87
N ILE A 220 4.82 -2.88 9.05
CA ILE A 220 5.79 -2.57 7.98
C ILE A 220 6.43 -3.87 7.52
N ILE A 221 6.32 -4.21 6.24
CA ILE A 221 6.87 -5.42 5.65
C ILE A 221 8.05 -5.05 4.74
N ASP A 222 9.27 -5.33 5.20
CA ASP A 222 10.53 -4.97 4.53
C ASP A 222 11.34 -6.22 4.16
N THR A 223 11.28 -6.76 2.94
CA THR A 223 10.66 -6.23 1.70
C THR A 223 9.54 -7.11 1.15
N LEU A 224 8.69 -6.52 0.31
CA LEU A 224 7.62 -7.21 -0.41
C LEU A 224 8.13 -8.42 -1.21
N ASN A 225 9.27 -8.28 -1.89
CA ASN A 225 9.84 -9.36 -2.69
C ASN A 225 10.16 -10.61 -1.84
N ARG A 226 10.62 -10.40 -0.60
CA ARG A 226 10.88 -11.49 0.36
C ARG A 226 9.62 -12.03 1.01
N ALA A 227 8.60 -11.18 1.19
CA ALA A 227 7.30 -11.59 1.69
C ALA A 227 6.46 -12.38 0.67
N ALA A 228 6.90 -12.40 -0.59
CA ALA A 228 6.18 -13.02 -1.70
C ALA A 228 7.14 -13.81 -2.62
N PRO A 229 7.88 -14.81 -2.08
CA PRO A 229 8.92 -15.50 -2.82
C PRO A 229 8.32 -16.30 -3.99
N GLY A 230 8.97 -16.22 -5.15
CA GLY A 230 8.60 -16.99 -6.34
C GLY A 230 7.45 -16.43 -7.17
N LEU A 231 6.89 -15.26 -6.79
CA LEU A 231 5.87 -14.58 -7.59
C LEU A 231 6.46 -13.76 -8.73
N ASP A 232 5.73 -13.70 -9.85
CA ASP A 232 6.02 -12.73 -10.90
C ASP A 232 5.30 -11.40 -10.59
N GLU A 233 6.08 -10.38 -10.26
CA GLU A 233 5.56 -9.03 -9.97
C GLU A 233 4.78 -8.43 -11.15
N ASN A 234 4.94 -8.94 -12.38
CA ASN A 234 4.19 -8.50 -13.55
C ASN A 234 2.88 -9.29 -13.77
N SER A 235 2.69 -10.40 -13.07
CA SER A 235 1.49 -11.24 -13.16
C SER A 235 0.34 -10.62 -12.36
N SER A 236 -0.78 -10.36 -13.04
CA SER A 236 -2.00 -9.83 -12.40
C SER A 236 -2.55 -10.78 -11.33
N LYS A 237 -2.42 -12.10 -11.56
CA LYS A 237 -2.85 -13.15 -10.62
C LYS A 237 -2.00 -13.11 -9.34
N ASP A 238 -0.69 -13.08 -9.48
CA ASP A 238 0.24 -13.15 -8.35
C ASP A 238 0.15 -11.88 -7.50
N MET A 239 0.12 -10.71 -8.16
CA MET A 239 -0.10 -9.44 -7.49
C MET A 239 -1.49 -9.34 -6.86
N GLY A 240 -2.50 -10.00 -7.43
CA GLY A 240 -3.82 -10.15 -6.80
C GLY A 240 -3.73 -10.86 -5.45
N GLY A 241 -2.94 -11.94 -5.37
CA GLY A 241 -2.69 -12.66 -4.11
C GLY A 241 -2.00 -11.80 -3.05
N VAL A 242 -0.98 -11.02 -3.45
CA VAL A 242 -0.31 -10.05 -2.57
C VAL A 242 -1.27 -9.00 -2.02
N ILE A 243 -2.09 -8.41 -2.89
CA ILE A 243 -3.06 -7.38 -2.50
C ILE A 243 -4.10 -7.96 -1.54
N GLU A 244 -4.62 -9.16 -1.80
CA GLU A 244 -5.59 -9.81 -0.91
C GLU A 244 -4.99 -10.18 0.44
N GLY A 245 -3.74 -10.66 0.47
CA GLY A 245 -3.00 -10.91 1.70
C GLY A 245 -2.82 -9.65 2.54
N ALA A 246 -2.32 -8.57 1.93
CA ALA A 246 -2.15 -7.28 2.59
C ALA A 246 -3.48 -6.70 3.09
N LYS A 247 -4.54 -6.75 2.27
CA LYS A 247 -5.88 -6.30 2.68
C LYS A 247 -6.46 -7.15 3.81
N THR A 248 -6.20 -8.46 3.81
CA THR A 248 -6.67 -9.35 4.88
C THR A 248 -5.97 -9.03 6.19
N LEU A 249 -4.65 -8.85 6.17
CA LEU A 249 -3.88 -8.38 7.31
C LEU A 249 -4.40 -7.03 7.81
N GLN A 250 -4.51 -6.04 6.92
CA GLN A 250 -5.03 -4.70 7.18
C GLN A 250 -6.40 -4.72 7.88
N ARG A 251 -7.34 -5.52 7.39
CA ARG A 251 -8.67 -5.69 7.99
C ARG A 251 -8.62 -6.34 9.37
N LYS A 252 -7.79 -7.37 9.56
CA LYS A 252 -7.66 -8.08 10.84
C LYS A 252 -7.09 -7.17 11.92
N ILE A 253 -6.10 -6.34 11.58
CA ILE A 253 -5.48 -5.42 12.54
C ILE A 253 -6.23 -4.09 12.68
N ALA A 254 -7.27 -3.82 11.85
CA ALA A 254 -7.96 -2.53 11.77
C ALA A 254 -6.97 -1.35 11.74
N GLY A 255 -5.96 -1.46 10.87
CA GLY A 255 -4.77 -0.62 10.92
C GLY A 255 -4.13 -0.44 9.54
N LEU A 256 -2.83 -0.14 9.53
CA LEU A 256 -2.09 0.24 8.33
C LEU A 256 -1.06 -0.83 7.96
N VAL A 257 -1.03 -1.23 6.70
CA VAL A 257 0.04 -2.10 6.15
C VAL A 257 0.93 -1.28 5.23
N ILE A 258 2.23 -1.23 5.51
CA ILE A 258 3.24 -0.56 4.70
C ILE A 258 4.13 -1.62 4.03
N LEU A 259 4.12 -1.68 2.71
CA LEU A 259 4.95 -2.59 1.93
C LEU A 259 6.21 -1.87 1.44
N VAL A 260 7.39 -2.43 1.67
CA VAL A 260 8.64 -1.90 1.10
C VAL A 260 8.97 -2.61 -0.20
N ALA A 261 9.01 -1.87 -1.30
CA ALA A 261 9.17 -2.43 -2.64
C ALA A 261 10.31 -1.77 -3.42
N HIS A 262 10.75 -2.41 -4.50
CA HIS A 262 11.67 -1.79 -5.45
C HIS A 262 10.90 -0.98 -6.50
N SER A 263 11.55 0.03 -7.08
CA SER A 263 11.05 0.69 -8.30
C SER A 263 11.29 -0.19 -9.54
N GLY A 264 10.53 0.04 -10.61
CA GLY A 264 10.72 -0.66 -11.88
C GLY A 264 12.11 -0.43 -12.48
N LYS A 265 12.46 -1.20 -13.53
CA LYS A 265 13.73 -1.05 -14.29
C LYS A 265 13.93 0.38 -14.81
N ASP A 266 12.84 1.10 -15.03
CA ASP A 266 12.85 2.53 -15.33
C ASP A 266 12.22 3.26 -14.14
N SER A 267 13.03 3.92 -13.32
CA SER A 267 12.56 4.67 -12.15
C SER A 267 11.61 5.81 -12.50
N THR A 268 11.56 6.22 -13.77
CA THR A 268 10.61 7.21 -14.28
C THR A 268 9.21 6.63 -14.51
N LYS A 269 9.07 5.30 -14.54
CA LYS A 269 7.80 4.58 -14.71
C LYS A 269 7.12 4.19 -13.40
N GLY A 270 7.68 4.58 -12.26
CA GLY A 270 7.08 4.40 -10.94
C GLY A 270 7.33 3.03 -10.29
N LEU A 271 6.38 2.61 -9.45
CA LEU A 271 6.41 1.38 -8.66
C LEU A 271 6.64 0.14 -9.54
N ARG A 272 7.51 -0.78 -9.10
CA ARG A 272 7.67 -2.07 -9.77
C ARG A 272 6.46 -2.96 -9.51
N GLY A 273 5.90 -3.51 -10.58
CA GLY A 273 4.85 -4.51 -10.53
C GLY A 273 3.66 -4.17 -11.44
N HIS A 274 2.67 -5.05 -11.45
CA HIS A 274 1.43 -4.85 -12.19
C HIS A 274 0.68 -3.59 -11.67
N SER A 275 0.07 -2.83 -12.59
CA SER A 275 -0.65 -1.57 -12.29
C SER A 275 -1.75 -1.73 -11.22
N SER A 276 -2.22 -2.96 -10.98
CA SER A 276 -3.19 -3.31 -9.95
C SER A 276 -2.69 -3.02 -8.52
N LEU A 277 -1.39 -3.19 -8.22
CA LEU A 277 -0.87 -2.85 -6.90
C LEU A 277 -0.97 -1.34 -6.69
N PHE A 278 -0.49 -0.56 -7.65
CA PHE A 278 -0.56 0.90 -7.57
C PHE A 278 -2.00 1.40 -7.44
N ALA A 279 -2.95 0.78 -8.15
CA ALA A 279 -4.37 1.12 -8.04
C ALA A 279 -4.97 0.81 -6.65
N ALA A 280 -4.55 -0.29 -6.02
CA ALA A 280 -5.07 -0.75 -4.73
C ALA A 280 -4.56 0.03 -3.51
N LEU A 281 -3.50 0.83 -3.66
CA LEU A 281 -2.89 1.60 -2.56
C LEU A 281 -3.68 2.86 -2.22
N ASP A 282 -3.73 3.17 -0.93
CA ASP A 282 -4.22 4.44 -0.41
C ASP A 282 -3.14 5.53 -0.47
N ALA A 283 -1.85 5.15 -0.34
CA ALA A 283 -0.72 6.03 -0.64
C ALA A 283 0.50 5.30 -1.22
N ALA A 284 1.30 6.02 -2.01
CA ALA A 284 2.59 5.56 -2.51
C ALA A 284 3.68 6.60 -2.26
N ILE A 285 4.76 6.17 -1.63
CA ILE A 285 5.89 7.02 -1.24
C ILE A 285 7.10 6.59 -2.05
N LEU A 286 7.60 7.47 -2.92
CA LEU A 286 8.83 7.24 -3.67
C LEU A 286 10.01 7.76 -2.86
N VAL A 287 10.96 6.89 -2.53
CA VAL A 287 12.27 7.23 -2.03
C VAL A 287 13.26 7.12 -3.19
N SER A 288 14.01 8.19 -3.44
CA SER A 288 14.97 8.25 -4.55
C SER A 288 16.29 8.87 -4.11
N ARG A 289 17.34 8.58 -4.86
CA ARG A 289 18.68 9.12 -4.64
C ARG A 289 19.21 9.77 -5.92
N ASP A 290 19.87 10.90 -5.77
CA ASP A 290 20.65 11.57 -6.82
C ASP A 290 22.02 11.96 -6.25
N GLY A 291 23.08 11.26 -6.68
CA GLY A 291 24.38 11.32 -6.01
C GLY A 291 24.29 10.87 -4.54
N ASP A 292 24.66 11.75 -3.62
CA ASP A 292 24.55 11.53 -2.17
C ASP A 292 23.24 12.06 -1.56
N ALA A 293 22.55 12.96 -2.27
CA ALA A 293 21.28 13.52 -1.85
C ALA A 293 20.17 12.47 -2.01
N ARG A 294 19.32 12.34 -0.98
CA ARG A 294 18.13 11.49 -1.05
C ARG A 294 16.89 12.33 -0.81
N ARG A 295 15.79 11.86 -1.39
CA ARG A 295 14.49 12.50 -1.24
C ARG A 295 13.42 11.44 -1.10
N TRP A 296 12.38 11.77 -0.35
CA TRP A 296 11.12 11.03 -0.42
C TRP A 296 10.02 11.99 -0.87
N LYS A 297 9.05 11.46 -1.61
CA LYS A 297 7.88 12.22 -2.06
C LYS A 297 6.63 11.38 -2.01
N LEU A 298 5.50 12.03 -1.83
CA LEU A 298 4.19 11.41 -1.99
C LEU A 298 3.86 11.34 -3.49
N ASP A 299 4.01 10.14 -4.05
CA ASP A 299 3.82 9.86 -5.48
C ASP A 299 2.36 9.50 -5.82
N LYS A 300 1.59 9.08 -4.81
CA LYS A 300 0.13 8.94 -4.85
C LYS A 300 -0.43 9.13 -3.45
N ALA A 301 -1.52 9.87 -3.34
CA ALA A 301 -2.43 9.88 -2.21
C ALA A 301 -3.87 9.80 -2.72
N LYS A 302 -4.65 8.87 -2.17
CA LYS A 302 -6.06 8.73 -2.53
C LYS A 302 -6.88 9.98 -2.15
N ASP A 303 -6.56 10.59 -1.00
CA ASP A 303 -7.36 11.65 -0.38
C ASP A 303 -6.46 12.82 0.10
N GLY A 304 -5.46 13.22 -0.69
CA GLY A 304 -4.47 14.26 -0.34
C GLY A 304 -3.88 15.00 -1.54
N LYS A 305 -2.96 15.95 -1.28
CA LYS A 305 -2.18 16.62 -2.34
C LYS A 305 -0.92 15.82 -2.64
N ASP A 306 -0.74 15.42 -3.88
CA ASP A 306 0.50 14.79 -4.36
C ASP A 306 1.62 15.82 -4.54
N GLY A 307 2.88 15.36 -4.48
CA GLY A 307 4.01 16.10 -5.03
C GLY A 307 4.88 16.90 -4.06
N GLU A 308 4.60 16.90 -2.74
CA GLU A 308 5.57 17.43 -1.77
C GLU A 308 6.78 16.49 -1.68
N GLU A 309 7.98 17.04 -1.90
CA GLU A 309 9.25 16.33 -1.81
C GLU A 309 10.04 16.79 -0.57
N HIS A 310 10.66 15.84 0.11
CA HIS A 310 11.44 16.09 1.33
C HIS A 310 12.83 15.51 1.18
N GLY A 311 13.83 16.40 1.27
CA GLY A 311 15.22 16.05 1.30
C GLY A 311 15.65 15.37 2.60
N PHE A 312 16.49 14.35 2.48
CA PHE A 312 17.17 13.74 3.61
C PHE A 312 18.55 13.22 3.22
N ARG A 313 19.41 13.05 4.22
CA ARG A 313 20.71 12.39 4.09
C ARG A 313 20.78 11.16 4.98
N LEU A 314 21.67 10.24 4.63
CA LEU A 314 22.04 9.13 5.51
C LEU A 314 23.30 9.52 6.27
N LYS A 315 23.14 9.83 7.56
CA LYS A 315 24.28 10.07 8.44
C LYS A 315 24.82 8.75 8.93
N VAL A 316 26.10 8.51 8.69
CA VAL A 316 26.82 7.33 9.17
C VAL A 316 26.96 7.41 10.69
N VAL A 317 26.66 6.31 11.37
CA VAL A 317 26.79 6.13 12.81
C VAL A 317 27.72 4.95 13.05
N ASP A 318 28.74 5.20 13.88
CA ASP A 318 29.69 4.18 14.33
C ASP A 318 29.02 3.25 15.36
N LEU A 319 29.06 1.95 15.08
CA LEU A 319 28.53 0.88 15.93
C LEU A 319 29.61 0.15 16.74
N GLY A 320 30.88 0.49 16.56
CA GLY A 320 32.05 -0.14 17.16
C GLY A 320 32.89 -0.85 16.11
N THR A 321 33.68 -1.82 16.54
CA THR A 321 34.53 -2.64 15.67
C THR A 321 34.11 -4.09 15.72
N ASP A 322 34.31 -4.83 14.61
CA ASP A 322 34.11 -6.28 14.59
C ASP A 322 35.32 -7.03 15.17
N ALA A 323 35.32 -8.36 15.02
CA ALA A 323 36.37 -9.24 15.54
C ALA A 323 37.74 -9.02 14.87
N ASP A 324 37.76 -8.50 13.65
CA ASP A 324 38.97 -8.23 12.87
C ASP A 324 39.49 -6.80 13.09
N GLY A 325 38.76 -5.99 13.86
CA GLY A 325 39.09 -4.60 14.16
C GLY A 325 38.55 -3.60 13.14
N ASP A 326 37.75 -4.06 12.18
CA ASP A 326 37.15 -3.19 11.16
C ASP A 326 35.95 -2.42 11.73
N PRO A 327 35.74 -1.15 11.33
CA PRO A 327 34.63 -0.34 11.83
C PRO A 327 33.28 -0.87 11.33
N VAL A 328 32.42 -1.24 12.26
CA VAL A 328 31.02 -1.58 11.99
C VAL A 328 30.22 -0.29 12.00
N THR A 329 29.61 0.04 10.87
CA THR A 329 28.80 1.26 10.76
C THR A 329 27.40 0.94 10.22
N SER A 330 26.46 1.83 10.53
CA SER A 330 25.15 1.87 9.90
C SER A 330 24.75 3.33 9.70
N CYS A 331 23.51 3.60 9.30
CA CYS A 331 23.05 4.96 9.01
C CYS A 331 21.75 5.30 9.74
N VAL A 332 21.49 6.59 9.86
CA VAL A 332 20.21 7.17 10.25
C VAL A 332 19.79 8.22 9.23
N ILE A 333 18.49 8.42 9.06
CA ILE A 333 18.02 9.55 8.25
C ILE A 333 18.12 10.85 9.06
N GLU A 334 18.58 11.92 8.43
CA GLU A 334 18.43 13.28 8.93
C GLU A 334 17.73 14.11 7.85
N PRO A 335 16.69 14.90 8.20
CA PRO A 335 16.12 15.87 7.28
C PRO A 335 17.21 16.81 6.76
N ASP A 336 17.19 17.06 5.46
CA ASP A 336 18.12 17.97 4.81
C ASP A 336 17.34 19.15 4.21
N SER A 337 17.33 20.25 4.95
CA SER A 337 16.70 21.53 4.55
C SER A 337 17.40 22.17 3.34
N GLY A 338 18.62 21.74 3.00
CA GLY A 338 19.32 22.18 1.77
C GLY A 338 18.83 21.45 0.52
N ALA A 339 18.21 20.28 0.69
CA ALA A 339 17.67 19.45 -0.39
C ALA A 339 16.18 19.73 -0.70
N THR A 340 15.59 20.77 -0.09
CA THR A 340 14.24 21.29 -0.42
C THR A 340 14.24 22.26 -1.61
N GLN A 341 15.36 22.41 -2.33
CA GLN A 341 15.29 23.00 -3.66
C GLN A 341 14.44 22.06 -4.53
N GLN A 342 13.39 22.58 -5.18
CA GLN A 342 12.66 21.86 -6.22
C GLN A 342 13.68 21.49 -7.32
N PHE A 343 14.30 20.32 -7.18
CA PHE A 343 15.22 19.79 -8.15
C PHE A 343 14.38 19.20 -9.27
N THR A 344 14.13 20.02 -10.28
CA THR A 344 13.59 19.58 -11.56
C THR A 344 14.35 18.34 -12.03
N ARG A 345 13.63 17.29 -12.44
CA ARG A 345 14.21 16.02 -12.89
C ARG A 345 15.38 16.30 -13.86
N PRO A 346 16.54 15.62 -13.74
CA PRO A 346 17.63 15.83 -14.67
C PRO A 346 17.14 15.55 -16.09
N LEU A 347 17.34 16.52 -16.98
CA LEU A 347 16.93 16.41 -18.38
C LEU A 347 17.71 15.26 -19.02
N ARG A 348 17.04 14.43 -19.82
CA ARG A 348 17.65 13.27 -20.50
C ARG A 348 17.25 13.23 -21.97
N GLY A 349 18.12 12.64 -22.79
CA GLY A 349 17.89 12.47 -24.22
C GLY A 349 17.69 13.81 -24.94
N ASN A 350 16.68 13.88 -25.80
CA ASN A 350 16.40 15.08 -26.60
C ASN A 350 16.05 16.31 -25.78
N ARG A 351 15.55 16.15 -24.54
CA ARG A 351 15.30 17.28 -23.62
C ARG A 351 16.60 17.92 -23.14
N GLN A 352 17.59 17.09 -22.78
CA GLN A 352 18.93 17.58 -22.44
C GLN A 352 19.58 18.27 -23.63
N LEU A 353 19.49 17.66 -24.82
CA LEU A 353 20.03 18.27 -26.05
C LEU A 353 19.33 19.60 -26.36
N ALA A 354 18.00 19.68 -26.28
CA ALA A 354 17.29 20.93 -26.50
C ALA A 354 17.68 22.01 -25.48
N PHE A 355 17.83 21.67 -24.20
CA PHE A 355 18.24 22.62 -23.18
C PHE A 355 19.69 23.07 -23.36
N THR A 356 20.62 22.18 -23.67
CA THR A 356 22.02 22.54 -24.00
C THR A 356 22.10 23.39 -25.27
N ALA A 357 21.26 23.12 -26.28
CA ALA A 357 21.18 23.99 -27.46
C ALA A 357 20.69 25.40 -27.09
N LEU A 358 19.78 25.52 -26.13
CA LEU A 358 19.29 26.81 -25.63
C LEU A 358 20.40 27.59 -24.93
N GLU A 359 21.21 26.92 -24.11
CA GLU A 359 22.39 27.51 -23.45
C GLU A 359 23.42 28.03 -24.46
N ASN A 360 23.69 27.26 -25.50
CA ASN A 360 24.61 27.67 -26.55
C ASN A 360 24.05 28.86 -27.35
N ALA A 361 22.79 28.79 -27.76
CA ALA A 361 22.14 29.87 -28.48
C ALA A 361 22.08 31.15 -27.64
N ALA A 362 21.85 31.04 -26.33
CA ALA A 362 21.78 32.20 -25.43
C ALA A 362 23.14 32.88 -25.26
N ARG A 363 24.23 32.11 -25.19
CA ARG A 363 25.59 32.66 -25.09
C ARG A 363 26.08 33.32 -26.38
N SER A 364 25.59 32.88 -27.54
CA SER A 364 26.08 33.36 -28.85
C SER A 364 25.14 34.36 -29.53
N HIS A 365 23.83 34.20 -29.35
CA HIS A 365 22.77 34.91 -30.07
C HIS A 365 21.70 35.48 -29.11
N GLY A 366 22.00 35.56 -27.81
CA GLY A 366 21.05 36.08 -26.83
C GLY A 366 20.66 37.53 -27.08
N ILE A 367 19.39 37.82 -26.87
CA ILE A 367 18.81 39.15 -27.01
C ILE A 367 18.87 39.85 -25.64
N LEU A 368 19.39 41.07 -25.64
CA LEU A 368 19.39 41.95 -24.47
C LEU A 368 18.36 43.06 -24.65
N ASN A 369 17.73 43.50 -23.55
CA ASN A 369 16.92 44.72 -23.55
C ASN A 369 17.80 45.99 -23.49
N GLU A 370 17.16 47.17 -23.46
CA GLU A 370 17.83 48.47 -23.39
C GLU A 370 18.66 48.66 -22.11
N HIS A 371 18.36 47.90 -21.05
CA HIS A 371 19.10 47.91 -19.79
C HIS A 371 20.23 46.86 -19.75
N GLY A 372 20.46 46.13 -20.85
CA GLY A 372 21.50 45.11 -20.94
C GLY A 372 21.12 43.77 -20.30
N GLU A 373 19.85 43.55 -19.94
CA GLU A 373 19.37 42.31 -19.35
C GLU A 373 19.01 41.30 -20.44
N PHE A 374 19.34 40.03 -20.22
CA PHE A 374 18.98 38.96 -21.14
C PHE A 374 17.48 38.67 -21.12
N ILE A 375 16.83 38.78 -22.28
CA ILE A 375 15.39 38.55 -22.43
C ILE A 375 15.05 37.23 -23.12
N GLY A 376 16.02 36.59 -23.79
CA GLY A 376 15.85 35.26 -24.39
C GLY A 376 16.59 35.09 -25.71
N VAL A 377 16.23 34.05 -26.46
CA VAL A 377 16.69 33.76 -27.82
C VAL A 377 15.53 33.53 -28.77
N THR A 378 15.77 33.69 -30.07
CA THR A 378 14.75 33.36 -31.08
C THR A 378 14.62 31.85 -31.26
N PHE A 379 13.47 31.42 -31.79
CA PHE A 379 13.29 30.04 -32.24
C PHE A 379 14.36 29.60 -33.26
N ALA A 380 14.73 30.48 -34.19
CA ALA A 380 15.65 30.16 -35.28
C ALA A 380 17.06 29.84 -34.76
N ASP A 381 17.57 30.68 -33.85
CA ASP A 381 18.91 30.51 -33.26
C ASP A 381 18.97 29.26 -32.37
N TRP A 382 17.91 29.04 -31.57
CA TRP A 382 17.82 27.86 -30.75
C TRP A 382 17.74 26.57 -31.57
N TYR A 383 16.92 26.57 -32.62
CA TYR A 383 16.77 25.42 -33.49
C TYR A 383 18.04 25.11 -34.28
N ALA A 384 18.78 26.14 -34.72
CA ALA A 384 20.06 25.98 -35.40
C ALA A 384 21.09 25.25 -34.51
N GLU A 385 21.22 25.65 -33.24
CA GLU A 385 22.09 24.96 -32.28
C GLU A 385 21.64 23.53 -32.00
N PHE A 386 20.33 23.29 -31.91
CA PHE A 386 19.82 21.93 -31.72
C PHE A 386 20.16 21.01 -32.89
N LEU A 387 20.03 21.50 -34.13
CA LEU A 387 20.37 20.72 -35.32
C LEU A 387 21.85 20.32 -35.35
N ARG A 388 22.73 21.19 -34.82
CA ARG A 388 24.19 20.99 -34.75
C ARG A 388 24.56 19.85 -33.79
N ILE A 389 23.88 19.74 -32.65
CA ILE A 389 24.21 18.76 -31.60
C ILE A 389 23.31 17.51 -31.62
N SER A 390 22.21 17.53 -32.38
CA SER A 390 21.27 16.41 -32.47
C SER A 390 21.85 15.23 -33.25
N THR A 391 21.73 14.03 -32.66
CA THR A 391 22.24 12.76 -33.20
C THR A 391 21.24 12.01 -34.09
N ALA A 392 20.05 12.57 -34.37
CA ALA A 392 19.04 11.86 -35.16
C ALA A 392 19.38 11.81 -36.66
N ASP A 393 19.01 10.72 -37.33
CA ASP A 393 19.51 10.33 -38.65
C ASP A 393 18.99 11.17 -39.83
N ASN A 394 17.91 11.94 -39.64
CA ASN A 394 17.34 12.77 -40.72
C ASN A 394 16.65 14.05 -40.22
N LYS A 395 16.46 15.01 -41.13
CA LYS A 395 15.90 16.33 -40.84
C LYS A 395 14.50 16.28 -40.24
N GLU A 396 13.65 15.34 -40.67
CA GLU A 396 12.29 15.23 -40.15
C GLU A 396 12.26 14.69 -38.71
N ALA A 397 13.12 13.71 -38.41
CA ALA A 397 13.31 13.17 -37.07
C ALA A 397 13.86 14.24 -36.11
N LYS A 398 14.85 15.04 -36.55
CA LYS A 398 15.36 16.18 -35.78
C LYS A 398 14.27 17.21 -35.47
N ARG A 399 13.44 17.56 -36.46
CA ARG A 399 12.32 18.50 -36.28
C ARG A 399 11.31 18.00 -35.25
N LYS A 400 10.87 16.74 -35.36
CA LYS A 400 9.91 16.13 -34.41
C LYS A 400 10.50 16.01 -33.00
N ALA A 401 11.78 15.66 -32.90
CA ALA A 401 12.50 15.56 -31.62
C ALA A 401 12.59 16.93 -30.92
N PHE A 402 12.93 17.98 -31.65
CA PHE A 402 12.99 19.34 -31.12
C PHE A 402 11.62 19.85 -30.65
N ALA A 403 10.59 19.68 -31.48
CA ALA A 403 9.23 20.13 -31.16
C ALA A 403 8.73 19.53 -29.84
N ARG A 404 8.88 18.21 -29.68
CA ARG A 404 8.51 17.51 -28.44
C ARG A 404 9.35 17.96 -27.24
N ALA A 405 10.67 18.05 -27.40
CA ALA A 405 11.55 18.47 -26.32
C ALA A 405 11.25 19.91 -25.86
N ARG A 406 10.93 20.82 -26.78
CA ARG A 406 10.52 22.18 -26.48
C ARG A 406 9.20 22.23 -25.71
N GLU A 407 8.20 21.49 -26.16
CA GLU A 407 6.89 21.38 -25.47
C GLU A 407 7.05 20.84 -24.05
N ASP A 408 7.83 19.76 -23.89
CA ASP A 408 8.12 19.17 -22.58
C ASP A 408 8.85 20.17 -21.66
N LEU A 409 9.88 20.86 -22.16
CA LEU A 409 10.63 21.85 -21.37
C LEU A 409 9.76 23.03 -20.92
N ALA A 410 8.82 23.47 -21.76
CA ALA A 410 7.88 24.53 -21.39
C ALA A 410 6.85 24.03 -20.36
N ALA A 411 6.30 22.83 -20.57
CA ALA A 411 5.35 22.21 -19.64
C ALA A 411 5.96 21.94 -18.25
N ASP A 412 7.23 21.51 -18.22
CA ASP A 412 7.99 21.24 -16.99
C ASP A 412 8.54 22.54 -16.34
N GLY A 413 8.28 23.72 -16.91
CA GLY A 413 8.68 25.01 -16.35
C GLY A 413 10.17 25.34 -16.43
N HIS A 414 10.93 24.62 -17.26
CA HIS A 414 12.36 24.88 -17.50
C HIS A 414 12.60 26.09 -18.41
N ILE A 415 11.64 26.41 -19.26
CA ILE A 415 11.69 27.55 -20.18
C ILE A 415 10.37 28.31 -20.16
N ALA A 416 10.44 29.60 -20.42
CA ALA A 416 9.30 30.46 -20.67
C ALA A 416 9.35 30.98 -22.10
N VAL A 417 8.18 31.17 -22.69
CA VAL A 417 8.02 31.67 -24.06
C VAL A 417 7.14 32.90 -24.03
N ASP A 418 7.64 33.99 -24.60
CA ASP A 418 6.88 35.22 -24.80
C ASP A 418 7.21 35.78 -26.19
N ASN A 419 6.20 36.02 -27.03
CA ASN A 419 6.36 36.54 -28.39
C ASN A 419 7.47 35.85 -29.23
N ASP A 420 7.48 34.51 -29.25
CA ASP A 420 8.50 33.68 -29.91
C ASP A 420 9.95 33.85 -29.41
N ILE A 421 10.12 34.47 -28.24
CA ILE A 421 11.37 34.56 -27.51
C ILE A 421 11.38 33.55 -26.37
N TYR A 422 12.42 32.73 -26.34
CA TYR A 422 12.58 31.62 -25.41
C TYR A 422 13.66 31.95 -24.38
N ARG A 423 13.34 31.79 -23.09
CA ARG A 423 14.26 32.08 -21.99
C ARG A 423 14.20 30.99 -20.91
N PHE A 424 15.27 30.86 -20.14
CA PHE A 424 15.30 29.97 -18.98
C PHE A 424 14.25 30.39 -17.95
N ALA A 425 13.58 29.42 -17.34
CA ALA A 425 12.63 29.59 -16.25
C ALA A 425 13.00 28.67 -15.06
N GLY A 426 12.35 28.90 -13.92
CA GLY A 426 12.63 28.18 -12.67
C GLY A 426 13.64 28.87 -11.76
N LEU A 427 14.03 28.19 -10.67
CA LEU A 427 14.77 28.73 -9.52
C LEU A 427 16.11 29.41 -9.88
N ASN A 428 16.79 28.94 -10.91
CA ASN A 428 18.11 29.47 -11.32
C ASN A 428 18.06 30.42 -12.52
N ALA A 429 16.88 30.73 -13.05
CA ALA A 429 16.74 31.52 -14.27
C ALA A 429 17.42 32.90 -14.17
N SER A 430 17.20 33.63 -13.07
CA SER A 430 17.74 34.98 -12.88
C SER A 430 19.28 35.00 -12.85
N ALA A 431 19.90 34.05 -12.14
CA ALA A 431 21.37 33.94 -12.11
C ALA A 431 21.94 33.57 -13.49
N THR A 432 21.30 32.63 -14.19
CA THR A 432 21.70 32.25 -15.55
C THR A 432 21.57 33.42 -16.53
N HIS A 433 20.49 34.20 -16.45
CA HIS A 433 20.28 35.39 -17.29
C HIS A 433 21.37 36.44 -17.04
N ALA A 434 21.74 36.69 -15.78
CA ALA A 434 22.80 37.64 -15.44
C ALA A 434 24.17 37.21 -16.01
N VAL A 435 24.51 35.93 -15.92
CA VAL A 435 25.76 35.40 -16.49
C VAL A 435 25.78 35.53 -18.01
N ILE A 436 24.68 35.21 -18.69
CA ILE A 436 24.57 35.35 -20.15
C ILE A 436 24.67 36.81 -20.57
N ALA A 437 24.00 37.72 -19.87
CA ALA A 437 24.09 39.15 -20.10
C ALA A 437 25.54 39.66 -19.97
N ALA A 438 26.28 39.22 -18.94
CA ALA A 438 27.67 39.57 -18.75
C ALA A 438 28.58 39.05 -19.88
N ILE A 439 28.34 37.83 -20.37
CA ILE A 439 29.07 37.25 -21.50
C ILE A 439 28.84 38.07 -22.78
N LEU A 440 27.58 38.37 -23.10
CA LEU A 440 27.21 39.08 -24.32
C LEU A 440 27.68 40.55 -24.31
N THR A 441 27.63 41.21 -23.15
CA THR A 441 28.15 42.57 -22.99
C THR A 441 29.67 42.62 -23.09
N GLY A 442 30.38 41.67 -22.49
CA GLY A 442 31.84 41.53 -22.59
C GLY A 442 32.34 41.26 -24.02
N GLN A 443 31.60 40.44 -24.79
CA GLN A 443 31.90 40.19 -26.21
C GLN A 443 31.69 41.42 -27.10
N ARG A 444 30.68 42.26 -26.80
CA ARG A 444 30.44 43.52 -27.53
C ARG A 444 31.52 44.57 -27.27
N THR A 445 32.12 44.59 -26.08
CA THR A 445 33.22 45.51 -25.75
C THR A 445 34.59 45.06 -26.29
N GLY A 446 34.79 43.76 -26.54
CA GLY A 446 36.07 43.20 -27.01
C GLY A 446 36.24 43.12 -28.54
N GLY A 447 35.17 43.32 -29.32
CA GLY A 447 35.20 43.24 -30.79
C GLY A 447 35.49 44.56 -31.51
N GLY A 448 35.87 45.61 -30.77
CA GLY A 448 36.22 46.93 -31.30
C GLY A 448 37.69 47.27 -31.07
N GLN A 449 38.60 46.51 -31.70
CA GLN A 449 39.95 46.95 -32.04
C GLN A 449 40.32 46.40 -33.41
#